data_AF-A0A9D4ZMK1-F1
#
_entry.id   AF-A0A9D4ZMK1-F1
#
_cell.length_a   1.000
_cell.length_b   1.000
_cell.length_c   1.000
_cell.angle_alpha   90.00
_cell.angle_beta   90.00
_cell.angle_gamma   90.00
#
_symmetry.space_group_name_H-M   'P 1'
#
loop_
_entity.id
_entity.type
_entity.pdbx_description
1 polymer ?
#
loop_
_entity_poly.entity_id
_entity_poly.type
_entity_poly.pdbx_seq_one_letter_code
_entity_poly.pdbx_strand_id
1 'polypeptide(L)'
;MANSWKNIKKLVKDGFVIRKPTKIHSQARAKCALEAKMKGLHSGYGKRRGTREAMLPSKVLWLRWMGVLHRLLRKYQEAKKIDKHMYDDMYMKVKSNMSKNKCVLMESIHKSKAKKAHENTLFDQFEARRAKGKAIRAEWKSARREECLTQGLSTEAAPAIPAAALEATKKSKK
;
A
#
# COMPACT_ATOMS: atom_id res chain seq x y z
N MET A 1 40.57 20.94 64.55
CA MET A 1 39.76 19.71 64.45
C MET A 1 38.57 19.97 63.52
N ALA A 2 38.43 19.23 62.41
CA ALA A 2 37.41 19.47 61.39
C ALA A 2 36.14 18.65 61.65
N ASN A 3 35.37 19.06 62.67
CA ASN A 3 34.31 18.23 63.26
C ASN A 3 32.92 18.52 62.68
N SER A 4 32.82 19.42 61.70
CA SER A 4 31.56 19.78 61.04
C SER A 4 31.69 19.73 59.52
N TRP A 5 30.60 19.45 58.83
CA TRP A 5 30.55 19.43 57.36
C TRP A 5 30.94 20.78 56.73
N LYS A 6 30.63 21.89 57.40
CA LYS A 6 31.07 23.23 56.99
C LYS A 6 32.60 23.35 57.01
N ASN A 7 33.26 22.77 58.01
CA ASN A 7 34.72 22.77 58.11
C ASN A 7 35.37 21.82 57.08
N ILE A 8 34.78 20.65 56.82
CA ILE A 8 35.25 19.74 55.75
C ILE A 8 35.14 20.38 54.37
N LYS A 9 34.06 21.12 54.08
CA LYS A 9 33.92 21.86 52.81
C LYS A 9 34.98 22.94 52.62
N LYS A 10 35.39 23.65 53.69
CA LYS A 10 36.53 24.58 53.64
C LYS A 10 37.81 23.83 53.28
N LEU A 11 38.09 22.69 53.94
CA LEU A 11 39.26 21.86 53.61
C LEU A 11 39.25 21.28 52.18
N VAL A 12 38.09 20.95 51.61
CA VAL A 12 37.97 20.54 50.21
C VAL A 12 38.21 21.71 49.27
N LYS A 13 37.71 22.91 49.60
CA LYS A 13 37.87 24.13 48.80
C LYS A 13 39.30 24.67 48.83
N ASP A 14 39.95 24.60 49.99
CA ASP A 14 41.35 24.98 50.20
C ASP A 14 42.32 23.91 49.66
N GLY A 15 41.82 22.76 49.20
CA GLY A 15 42.61 21.72 48.54
C GLY A 15 43.29 20.71 49.46
N PHE A 16 43.07 20.78 50.78
CA PHE A 16 43.59 19.80 51.74
C PHE A 16 42.91 18.42 51.63
N VAL A 17 41.66 18.38 51.20
CA VAL A 17 40.91 17.13 50.94
C VAL A 17 40.54 17.06 49.46
N ILE A 18 41.20 16.16 48.72
CA ILE A 18 41.02 16.02 47.27
C ILE A 18 40.39 14.66 46.93
N ARG A 19 39.42 14.66 46.01
CA ARG A 19 38.89 13.45 45.39
C ARG A 19 39.96 12.90 44.45
N LYS A 20 40.62 11.80 44.82
CA LYS A 20 41.57 11.13 43.93
C LYS A 20 40.84 10.65 42.66
N PRO A 21 41.37 10.97 41.45
CA PRO A 21 40.79 10.46 40.22
C PRO A 21 40.93 8.93 40.20
N THR A 22 39.89 8.26 39.70
CA THR A 22 39.90 6.80 39.53
C THR A 22 40.81 6.41 38.39
N LYS A 23 41.43 5.23 38.47
CA LYS A 23 42.19 4.66 37.36
C LYS A 23 41.29 4.48 36.13
N ILE A 24 41.67 5.09 35.01
CA ILE A 24 40.85 5.10 33.79
C ILE A 24 41.10 3.81 33.00
N HIS A 25 40.02 3.13 32.63
CA HIS A 25 40.07 2.06 31.64
C HIS A 25 39.74 2.62 30.25
N SER A 26 40.74 2.69 29.37
CA SER A 26 40.54 3.16 28.01
C SER A 26 39.71 2.19 27.17
N GLN A 27 38.69 2.73 26.49
CA GLN A 27 37.82 1.99 25.56
C GLN A 27 38.32 2.07 24.10
N ALA A 28 39.47 2.72 23.83
CA ALA A 28 39.94 2.98 22.47
C ALA A 28 40.06 1.70 21.63
N ARG A 29 40.72 0.67 22.16
CA ARG A 29 40.89 -0.62 21.46
C ARG A 29 39.56 -1.34 21.19
N ALA A 30 38.64 -1.31 22.14
CA ALA A 30 37.32 -1.93 21.99
C ALA A 30 36.50 -1.24 20.88
N LYS A 31 36.56 0.10 20.82
CA LYS A 31 35.92 0.89 19.76
C LYS A 31 36.52 0.59 18.39
N CYS A 32 37.84 0.57 18.26
CA CYS A 32 38.50 0.22 16.99
C CYS A 32 38.10 -1.19 16.51
N ALA A 33 38.03 -2.17 17.43
CA ALA A 33 37.60 -3.52 17.09
C ALA A 33 36.12 -3.59 16.66
N LEU A 34 35.24 -2.82 17.31
CA LEU A 34 33.83 -2.74 16.94
C LEU A 34 33.66 -2.10 15.56
N GLU A 35 34.38 -1.02 15.26
CA GLU A 35 34.36 -0.35 13.96
C GLU A 35 34.84 -1.30 12.84
N ALA A 36 35.94 -2.04 13.07
CA ALA A 36 36.41 -3.05 12.14
C ALA A 36 35.35 -4.15 11.90
N LYS A 37 34.66 -4.61 12.95
CA LYS A 37 33.54 -5.56 12.82
C LYS A 37 32.36 -4.98 12.05
N MET A 38 32.01 -3.70 12.25
CA MET A 38 30.95 -3.02 11.50
C MET A 38 31.26 -2.95 10.00
N LYS A 39 32.54 -2.78 9.63
CA LYS A 39 33.02 -2.86 8.24
C LYS A 39 33.04 -4.30 7.68
N GLY A 40 32.62 -5.30 8.45
CA GLY A 40 32.56 -6.71 8.04
C GLY A 40 33.86 -7.50 8.26
N LEU A 41 34.91 -6.87 8.79
CA LEU A 41 36.16 -7.56 9.08
C LEU A 41 36.00 -8.52 10.28
N HIS A 42 36.92 -9.48 10.40
CA HIS A 42 36.97 -10.44 11.52
C HIS A 42 35.70 -11.32 11.69
N SER A 43 34.90 -11.48 10.64
CA SER A 43 33.61 -12.23 10.66
C SER A 43 33.65 -13.58 9.92
N GLY A 44 34.83 -14.03 9.50
CA GLY A 44 35.05 -15.30 8.79
C GLY A 44 34.89 -16.54 9.68
N TYR A 45 34.78 -17.73 9.07
CA TYR A 45 34.48 -18.98 9.79
C TYR A 45 35.44 -19.29 10.94
N GLY A 46 36.75 -19.04 10.78
CA GLY A 46 37.74 -19.31 11.84
C GLY A 46 37.61 -18.42 13.10
N LYS A 47 36.92 -17.28 13.02
CA LYS A 47 36.63 -16.41 14.18
C LYS A 47 35.25 -16.67 14.79
N ARG A 48 34.37 -17.40 14.10
CA ARG A 48 33.03 -17.72 14.60
C ARG A 48 33.14 -18.78 15.68
N ARG A 49 32.45 -18.55 16.79
CA ARG A 49 32.36 -19.49 17.91
C ARG A 49 30.89 -19.71 18.24
N GLY A 50 30.51 -20.94 18.57
CA GLY A 50 29.12 -21.33 18.77
C GLY A 50 28.37 -21.67 17.47
N THR A 51 27.13 -22.14 17.61
CA THR A 51 26.27 -22.50 16.47
C THR A 51 25.58 -21.26 15.89
N ARG A 52 25.12 -21.36 14.63
CA ARG A 52 24.38 -20.28 13.96
C ARG A 52 23.16 -19.83 14.76
N GLU A 53 22.41 -20.78 15.31
CA GLU A 53 21.20 -20.51 16.09
C GLU A 53 21.52 -19.82 17.44
N ALA A 54 22.68 -20.10 18.04
CA ALA A 54 23.11 -19.41 19.26
C ALA A 54 23.59 -17.98 18.98
N MET A 55 24.25 -17.72 17.85
CA MET A 55 24.73 -16.39 17.48
C MET A 55 23.57 -15.45 17.11
N LEU A 56 22.66 -15.91 16.26
CA LEU A 56 21.49 -15.14 15.83
C LEU A 56 20.33 -16.10 15.54
N PRO A 57 19.40 -16.28 16.50
CA PRO A 57 18.33 -17.24 16.36
C PRO A 57 17.45 -16.98 15.14
N SER A 58 17.09 -18.04 14.42
CA SER A 58 16.26 -18.00 13.22
C SER A 58 14.89 -17.37 13.51
N LYS A 59 14.36 -17.60 14.73
CA LYS A 59 13.12 -16.98 15.20
C LYS A 59 13.19 -15.44 15.25
N VAL A 60 14.32 -14.89 15.69
CA VAL A 60 14.52 -13.43 15.78
C VAL A 60 14.60 -12.82 14.38
N LEU A 61 15.29 -13.49 13.45
CA LEU A 61 15.32 -13.09 12.05
C LEU A 61 13.93 -13.08 11.43
N TRP A 62 13.14 -14.13 11.65
CA TRP A 62 11.77 -14.23 11.13
C TRP A 62 10.86 -13.12 11.66
N LEU A 63 10.91 -12.82 12.97
CA LEU A 63 10.14 -11.72 13.57
C LEU A 63 10.54 -10.36 12.99
N ARG A 64 11.85 -10.08 12.85
CA ARG A 64 12.34 -8.84 12.24
C ARG A 64 11.88 -8.71 10.80
N TRP A 65 11.99 -9.80 10.05
CA TRP A 65 11.65 -9.88 8.65
C TRP A 65 10.15 -9.66 8.40
N MET A 66 9.26 -10.40 9.07
CA MET A 66 7.81 -10.15 9.01
C MET A 66 7.45 -8.72 9.44
N GLY A 67 8.06 -8.24 10.52
CA GLY A 67 7.81 -6.90 11.05
C GLY A 67 8.17 -5.79 10.06
N VAL A 68 9.25 -5.94 9.28
CA VAL A 68 9.61 -4.96 8.23
C VAL A 68 8.56 -4.92 7.11
N LEU A 69 8.08 -6.08 6.65
CA LEU A 69 7.10 -6.17 5.56
C LEU A 69 5.72 -5.66 5.99
N HIS A 70 5.23 -6.07 7.16
CA HIS A 70 3.93 -5.61 7.67
C HIS A 70 3.92 -4.11 7.99
N ARG A 71 5.02 -3.55 8.52
CA ARG A 71 5.14 -2.10 8.73
C ARG A 71 5.08 -1.32 7.41
N LEU A 72 5.66 -1.85 6.33
CA LEU A 72 5.54 -1.23 5.01
C LEU A 72 4.11 -1.20 4.52
N LEU A 73 3.42 -2.35 4.59
CA LEU A 73 2.03 -2.45 4.15
C LEU A 73 1.14 -1.48 4.91
N ARG A 74 1.29 -1.41 6.23
CA ARG A 74 0.55 -0.47 7.09
C ARG A 74 0.80 0.99 6.69
N LYS A 75 2.08 1.36 6.53
CA LYS A 75 2.46 2.71 6.07
C LYS A 75 1.86 3.05 4.71
N TYR A 76 1.79 2.09 3.79
CA TYR A 76 1.23 2.30 2.45
C TYR A 76 -0.31 2.39 2.46
N GLN A 77 -0.97 1.68 3.37
CA GLN A 77 -2.40 1.79 3.61
C GLN A 77 -2.78 3.14 4.20
N GLU A 78 -2.05 3.59 5.24
CA GLU A 78 -2.24 4.91 5.86
C GLU A 78 -2.01 6.05 4.86
N ALA A 79 -0.98 5.93 4.00
CA ALA A 79 -0.71 6.87 2.91
C ALA A 79 -1.66 6.71 1.70
N LYS A 80 -2.66 5.82 1.76
CA LYS A 80 -3.62 5.50 0.69
C LYS A 80 -2.97 5.13 -0.65
N LYS A 81 -1.74 4.61 -0.62
CA LYS A 81 -1.07 4.01 -1.79
C LYS A 81 -1.65 2.63 -2.11
N ILE A 82 -2.22 1.96 -1.12
CA ILE A 82 -2.83 0.64 -1.21
C ILE A 82 -4.22 0.74 -0.59
N ASP A 83 -5.21 0.14 -1.25
CA ASP A 83 -6.56 -0.01 -0.70
C ASP A 83 -6.64 -1.20 0.28
N LYS A 84 -7.61 -1.18 1.21
CA LYS A 84 -7.81 -2.21 2.23
C LYS A 84 -7.81 -3.63 1.65
N HIS A 85 -8.52 -3.87 0.55
CA HIS A 85 -8.57 -5.20 -0.05
C HIS A 85 -7.21 -5.67 -0.58
N MET A 86 -6.45 -4.75 -1.18
CA MET A 86 -5.12 -5.06 -1.66
C MET A 86 -4.12 -5.25 -0.50
N TYR A 87 -4.32 -4.58 0.63
CA TYR A 87 -3.55 -4.79 1.85
C TYR A 87 -3.78 -6.21 2.41
N ASP A 88 -5.04 -6.65 2.52
CA ASP A 88 -5.37 -7.97 3.09
C ASP A 88 -4.77 -9.11 2.24
N ASP A 89 -4.86 -9.02 0.90
CA ASP A 89 -4.24 -9.98 -0.02
C ASP A 89 -2.71 -10.05 0.14
N MET A 90 -2.05 -8.88 0.22
CA MET A 90 -0.60 -8.81 0.39
C MET A 90 -0.17 -9.26 1.78
N TYR A 91 -0.98 -9.00 2.80
CA TYR A 91 -0.72 -9.46 4.16
C TYR A 91 -0.70 -10.99 4.23
N MET A 92 -1.67 -11.66 3.61
CA MET A 92 -1.69 -13.12 3.55
C MET A 92 -0.52 -13.69 2.76
N LYS A 93 -0.11 -13.04 1.66
CA LYS A 93 1.08 -13.43 0.88
C LYS A 93 2.39 -13.27 1.64
N VAL A 94 2.52 -12.22 2.45
CA VAL A 94 3.68 -12.04 3.34
C VAL A 94 3.67 -13.11 4.43
N LYS A 95 2.49 -13.41 5.00
CA LYS A 95 2.32 -14.47 5.98
C LYS A 95 2.70 -15.85 5.43
N SER A 96 2.41 -16.13 4.16
CA SER A 96 2.80 -17.35 3.47
C SER A 96 4.22 -17.34 2.89
N ASN A 97 5.05 -16.34 3.22
CA ASN A 97 6.45 -16.24 2.78
C ASN A 97 6.64 -16.15 1.25
N MET A 98 5.67 -15.61 0.52
CA MET A 98 5.81 -15.36 -0.92
C MET A 98 6.70 -14.14 -1.23
N SER A 99 6.81 -13.19 -0.30
CA SER A 99 7.61 -11.97 -0.47
C SER A 99 8.82 -11.98 0.46
N LYS A 100 10.00 -12.33 -0.06
CA LYS A 100 11.23 -12.43 0.75
C LYS A 100 11.84 -11.09 1.15
N ASN A 101 11.76 -10.05 0.33
CA ASN A 101 12.39 -8.77 0.65
C ASN A 101 11.39 -7.64 0.45
N LYS A 102 11.68 -6.49 1.07
CA LYS A 102 10.91 -5.25 0.88
C LYS A 102 10.77 -4.91 -0.61
N CYS A 103 11.83 -5.11 -1.40
CA CYS A 103 11.84 -4.88 -2.85
C CYS A 103 10.80 -5.74 -3.57
N VAL A 104 10.84 -7.05 -3.34
CA VAL A 104 9.90 -8.03 -3.94
C VAL A 104 8.45 -7.70 -3.59
N LEU A 105 8.19 -7.28 -2.34
CA LEU A 105 6.85 -6.85 -1.94
C LEU A 105 6.40 -5.59 -2.70
N MET A 106 7.28 -4.58 -2.83
CA MET A 106 6.99 -3.36 -3.59
C MET A 106 6.70 -3.64 -5.07
N GLU A 107 7.51 -4.50 -5.70
CA GLU A 107 7.30 -4.94 -7.08
C GLU A 107 5.95 -5.66 -7.24
N SER A 108 5.60 -6.54 -6.31
CA SER A 108 4.31 -7.23 -6.31
C SER A 108 3.14 -6.25 -6.18
N ILE A 109 3.27 -5.25 -5.31
CA ILE A 109 2.27 -4.17 -5.16
C ILE A 109 2.12 -3.40 -6.46
N HIS A 110 3.21 -2.95 -7.08
CA HIS A 110 3.14 -2.20 -8.33
C HIS A 110 2.52 -3.02 -9.45
N LYS A 111 2.87 -4.31 -9.56
CA LYS A 111 2.28 -5.24 -10.54
C LYS A 111 0.78 -5.42 -10.31
N SER A 112 0.34 -5.61 -9.07
CA SER A 112 -1.08 -5.72 -8.73
C SER A 112 -1.84 -4.42 -8.99
N LYS A 113 -1.25 -3.25 -8.70
CA LYS A 113 -1.86 -1.95 -9.01
C LYS A 113 -2.01 -1.73 -10.50
N ALA A 114 -0.99 -2.06 -11.30
CA ALA A 114 -1.06 -1.94 -12.75
C ALA A 114 -2.18 -2.82 -13.34
N LYS A 115 -2.34 -4.05 -12.83
CA LYS A 115 -3.44 -4.95 -13.22
C LYS A 115 -4.82 -4.37 -12.89
N LYS A 116 -5.02 -3.92 -11.64
CA LYS A 116 -6.28 -3.30 -11.22
C LYS A 116 -6.60 -2.03 -12.02
N ALA A 117 -5.59 -1.19 -12.28
CA ALA A 117 -5.77 0.00 -13.10
C ALA A 117 -6.22 -0.36 -14.53
N HIS A 118 -5.62 -1.39 -15.13
CA HIS A 118 -6.02 -1.88 -16.45
C HIS A 118 -7.45 -2.43 -16.45
N GLU A 119 -7.82 -3.26 -15.47
CA GLU A 119 -9.17 -3.79 -15.30
C GLU A 119 -10.21 -2.66 -15.17
N ASN A 120 -9.90 -1.61 -14.39
CA ASN A 120 -10.77 -0.44 -14.26
C ASN A 120 -10.94 0.30 -15.60
N THR A 121 -9.85 0.52 -16.35
CA THR A 121 -9.98 1.20 -17.65
C THR A 121 -10.84 0.43 -18.66
N LEU A 122 -10.76 -0.91 -18.65
CA LEU A 122 -11.62 -1.74 -19.50
C LEU A 122 -13.08 -1.67 -19.02
N PHE A 123 -13.30 -1.73 -17.72
CA PHE A 123 -14.63 -1.62 -17.13
C PHE A 123 -15.28 -0.28 -17.48
N ASP A 124 -14.56 0.84 -17.32
CA ASP A 124 -15.03 2.18 -17.65
C ASP A 124 -15.40 2.31 -19.14
N GLN A 125 -14.62 1.69 -20.03
CA GLN A 125 -14.94 1.62 -21.46
C GLN A 125 -16.25 0.86 -21.73
N PHE A 126 -16.45 -0.29 -21.07
CA PHE A 126 -17.69 -1.07 -21.20
C PHE A 126 -18.90 -0.32 -20.64
N GLU A 127 -18.76 0.32 -19.48
CA GLU A 127 -19.82 1.14 -18.88
C GLU A 127 -20.18 2.33 -19.75
N ALA A 128 -19.20 3.04 -20.31
CA ALA A 128 -19.44 4.13 -21.25
C ALA A 128 -20.22 3.65 -22.48
N ARG A 129 -19.87 2.47 -23.04
CA ARG A 129 -20.62 1.87 -24.16
C ARG A 129 -22.04 1.49 -23.76
N ARG A 130 -22.24 0.91 -22.57
CA ARG A 130 -23.58 0.58 -22.06
C ARG A 130 -24.43 1.82 -21.80
N ALA A 131 -23.84 2.88 -21.25
CA ALA A 131 -24.50 4.15 -20.99
C ALA A 131 -24.95 4.81 -22.30
N LYS A 132 -24.07 4.89 -23.31
CA LYS A 132 -24.42 5.37 -24.65
C LYS A 132 -25.59 4.58 -25.26
N GLY A 133 -25.55 3.25 -25.21
CA GLY A 133 -26.64 2.42 -25.70
C GLY A 133 -27.95 2.52 -24.89
N LYS A 134 -27.89 2.89 -23.61
CA LYS A 134 -29.10 3.20 -22.82
C LYS A 134 -29.67 4.57 -23.19
N ALA A 135 -28.82 5.58 -23.36
CA ALA A 135 -29.21 6.94 -23.75
C ALA A 135 -29.92 6.94 -25.11
N ILE A 136 -29.33 6.34 -26.15
CA ILE A 136 -29.93 6.23 -27.48
C ILE A 136 -31.32 5.55 -27.43
N ARG A 137 -31.45 4.47 -26.65
CA ARG A 137 -32.75 3.78 -26.48
C ARG A 137 -33.77 4.62 -25.70
N ALA A 138 -33.33 5.42 -24.74
CA ALA A 138 -34.20 6.31 -23.98
C ALA A 138 -34.67 7.49 -24.84
N GLU A 139 -33.78 8.09 -25.63
CA GLU A 139 -34.07 9.14 -26.61
C GLU A 139 -35.07 8.64 -27.65
N TRP A 140 -34.83 7.47 -28.27
CA TRP A 140 -35.77 6.89 -29.24
C TRP A 140 -37.17 6.64 -28.65
N LYS A 141 -37.25 6.14 -27.40
CA LYS A 141 -38.54 5.96 -26.71
C LYS A 141 -39.21 7.29 -26.38
N SER A 142 -38.44 8.32 -26.06
CA SER A 142 -38.96 9.65 -25.70
C SER A 142 -39.46 10.37 -26.96
N ALA A 143 -38.68 10.38 -28.03
CA ALA A 143 -39.09 10.86 -29.35
C ALA A 143 -40.37 10.17 -29.84
N ARG A 144 -40.45 8.83 -29.72
CA ARG A 144 -41.68 8.10 -30.09
C ARG A 144 -42.90 8.47 -29.22
N ARG A 145 -42.70 8.78 -27.94
CA ARG A 145 -43.78 9.26 -27.06
C ARG A 145 -44.21 10.67 -27.44
N GLU A 146 -43.27 11.56 -27.75
CA GLU A 146 -43.53 12.93 -28.21
C GLU A 146 -44.22 12.95 -29.58
N GLU A 147 -43.82 12.08 -30.50
CA GLU A 147 -44.51 11.87 -31.79
C GLU A 147 -45.96 11.38 -31.58
N CYS A 148 -46.20 10.42 -30.69
CA CYS A 148 -47.56 10.00 -30.37
C CYS A 148 -48.39 11.13 -29.71
N LEU A 149 -47.78 11.93 -28.83
CA LEU A 149 -48.45 13.03 -28.14
C LEU A 149 -48.80 14.18 -29.11
N THR A 150 -47.90 14.52 -30.02
CA THR A 150 -48.10 15.52 -31.07
C THR A 150 -49.13 15.07 -32.11
N GLN A 151 -49.14 13.80 -32.48
CA GLN A 151 -50.19 13.23 -33.34
C GLN A 151 -51.57 13.25 -32.66
N GLY A 152 -51.64 12.99 -31.34
CA GLY A 152 -52.88 13.09 -30.57
C GLY A 152 -53.46 14.50 -30.46
N LEU A 153 -52.63 15.54 -30.53
CA LEU A 153 -53.06 16.95 -30.61
C LEU A 153 -53.54 17.35 -32.02
N SER A 154 -53.17 16.60 -33.06
CA SER A 154 -53.57 16.85 -34.45
C SER A 154 -54.86 16.13 -34.89
N THR A 155 -55.45 15.30 -34.02
CA THR A 155 -56.72 14.59 -34.27
C THR A 155 -57.89 15.18 -33.49
N GLU A 156 -58.19 16.46 -33.75
CA GLU A 156 -59.56 17.00 -33.74
C GLU A 156 -59.81 17.73 -35.06
N ALA A 157 -59.98 16.94 -36.12
CA ALA A 157 -60.73 17.26 -37.34
C ALA A 157 -60.73 16.00 -38.24
N ALA A 158 -61.65 15.08 -38.00
CA ALA A 158 -61.97 14.04 -38.98
C ALA A 158 -62.88 14.66 -40.07
N PRO A 159 -62.80 14.16 -41.32
CA PRO A 159 -63.76 13.10 -41.67
C PRO A 159 -63.20 11.94 -42.51
N ALA A 160 -63.53 10.73 -42.05
CA ALA A 160 -64.07 9.55 -42.77
C ALA A 160 -63.86 9.29 -44.30
N ILE A 161 -63.23 8.12 -44.58
CA ILE A 161 -63.50 7.06 -45.62
C ILE A 161 -62.95 7.27 -47.08
N PRO A 162 -62.56 6.23 -47.90
CA PRO A 162 -62.46 4.76 -47.72
C PRO A 162 -61.09 4.11 -48.06
N ALA A 163 -61.00 2.81 -47.74
CA ALA A 163 -59.90 1.88 -48.02
C ALA A 163 -59.76 1.47 -49.50
N ALA A 164 -58.59 1.75 -50.11
CA ALA A 164 -58.10 1.07 -51.32
C ALA A 164 -56.60 1.40 -51.58
N ALA A 165 -55.66 0.71 -50.92
CA ALA A 165 -54.26 0.54 -51.38
C ALA A 165 -53.46 -0.34 -50.40
N LEU A 166 -53.84 -1.61 -50.29
CA LEU A 166 -53.08 -2.62 -49.52
C LEU A 166 -52.74 -3.84 -50.38
N GLU A 167 -52.27 -3.65 -51.61
CA GLU A 167 -51.65 -4.75 -52.39
C GLU A 167 -50.58 -4.22 -53.37
N ALA A 168 -49.41 -3.77 -52.87
CA ALA A 168 -48.30 -3.51 -53.79
C ALA A 168 -46.88 -3.53 -53.20
N THR A 169 -46.62 -4.11 -52.02
CA THR A 169 -45.22 -4.21 -51.51
C THR A 169 -44.93 -5.52 -50.75
N LYS A 170 -45.62 -6.60 -51.11
CA LYS A 170 -45.29 -7.99 -50.69
C LYS A 170 -44.73 -8.86 -51.83
N LYS A 171 -44.04 -8.26 -52.82
CA LYS A 171 -43.01 -8.95 -53.61
C LYS A 171 -41.68 -8.73 -52.92
N SER A 172 -41.42 -9.48 -51.84
CA SER A 172 -40.61 -10.71 -51.93
C SER A 172 -39.29 -10.42 -52.64
N LYS A 173 -38.43 -9.70 -51.92
CA LYS A 173 -36.98 -9.75 -52.09
C LYS A 173 -36.57 -11.15 -51.61
N LYS A 174 -36.42 -12.05 -52.57
CA LYS A 174 -35.72 -13.33 -52.38
C LYS A 174 -34.23 -13.08 -52.59
#